data_AF-A0A0F8ZBK7-F1
#
_entry.id   AF-A0A0F8ZBK7-F1
#
_cell.length_a   1.000
_cell.length_b   1.000
_cell.length_c   1.000
_cell.angle_alpha   90.00
_cell.angle_beta   90.00
_cell.angle_gamma   90.00
#
_symmetry.space_group_name_H-M   'P 1'
#
loop_
_entity.id
_entity.type
_entity.pdbx_description
1 polymer ?
#
loop_
_entity_poly.entity_id
_entity_poly.type
_entity_poly.pdbx_seq_one_letter_code
_entity_poly.pdbx_strand_id
1 'polypeptide(L)'
;MTYAHITGWGKCIPPARISNDEISQLVDTNDEWITSRTGIKARRVSHVGTAELATVAAKHAIACAGIDAKDLDLVLLATCTPSTMVANTASLVQKNIGAVGAAA
;
A
#
# COMPACT_ATOMS: atom_id res chain seq x y z
N MET A 1 -14.45 -28.78 0.94
CA MET A 1 -13.92 -27.78 -0.01
C MET A 1 -12.98 -26.86 0.76
N THR A 2 -11.89 -26.42 0.14
CA THR A 2 -10.92 -25.50 0.76
C THR A 2 -11.29 -24.07 0.43
N TYR A 3 -11.29 -23.18 1.42
CA TYR A 3 -11.58 -21.75 1.27
C TYR A 3 -10.47 -20.91 1.88
N ALA A 4 -10.26 -19.71 1.34
CA ALA A 4 -9.39 -18.70 1.93
C ALA A 4 -10.25 -17.64 2.61
N HIS A 5 -10.17 -17.55 3.93
CA HIS A 5 -10.89 -16.55 4.72
C HIS A 5 -10.02 -15.30 4.91
N ILE A 6 -10.63 -14.12 4.88
CA ILE A 6 -9.95 -12.88 5.25
C ILE A 6 -9.90 -12.81 6.77
N THR A 7 -8.74 -13.13 7.35
CA THR A 7 -8.53 -13.15 8.81
C THR A 7 -7.89 -11.87 9.35
N GLY A 8 -7.29 -11.04 8.50
CA GLY A 8 -6.71 -9.75 8.91
C GLY A 8 -6.62 -8.75 7.77
N TRP A 9 -6.56 -7.46 8.12
CA TRP A 9 -6.48 -6.35 7.18
C TRP A 9 -5.60 -5.23 7.73
N GLY A 10 -5.03 -4.43 6.85
CA GLY A 10 -4.14 -3.35 7.21
C GLY A 10 -4.07 -2.28 6.13
N LYS A 11 -3.74 -1.05 6.53
CA LYS A 11 -3.51 0.06 5.61
C LYS A 11 -2.24 0.82 6.00
N CYS A 12 -1.62 1.42 5.01
CA CYS A 12 -0.61 2.44 5.18
C CYS A 12 -0.95 3.59 4.23
N ILE A 13 -0.96 4.82 4.76
CA ILE A 13 -1.24 6.01 3.98
C ILE A 13 -0.15 7.03 4.32
N PRO A 14 0.58 7.57 3.33
CA PRO A 14 1.64 8.52 3.62
C PRO A 14 1.07 9.81 4.23
N PRO A 15 1.86 10.53 5.06
CA PRO A 15 1.37 11.65 5.85
C PRO A 15 1.12 12.90 5.00
N ALA A 16 1.91 13.14 3.95
CA ALA A 16 1.75 14.33 3.12
C ALA A 16 0.42 14.28 2.37
N ARG A 17 -0.38 15.33 2.53
CA ARG A 17 -1.71 15.51 1.92
C ARG A 17 -1.67 16.75 1.04
N ILE A 18 -2.11 16.61 -0.21
CA ILE A 18 -2.25 17.71 -1.16
C ILE A 18 -3.73 17.89 -1.46
N SER A 19 -4.25 19.08 -1.17
CA SER A 19 -5.60 19.55 -1.46
C SER A 19 -5.79 19.93 -2.93
N ASN A 20 -7.04 20.09 -3.36
CA ASN A 20 -7.34 20.57 -4.71
C ASN A 20 -6.84 22.02 -4.92
N ASP A 21 -6.91 22.87 -3.89
CA ASP A 21 -6.44 24.26 -3.96
C ASP A 21 -4.92 24.36 -4.15
N GLU A 22 -4.15 23.43 -3.55
CA GLU A 22 -2.71 23.31 -3.79
C GLU A 22 -2.42 22.81 -5.22
N ILE A 23 -3.23 21.89 -5.76
CA ILE A 23 -3.08 21.44 -7.14
C ILE A 23 -3.39 22.56 -8.13
N SER A 24 -4.37 23.43 -7.86
CA SER A 24 -4.70 24.57 -8.74
C SER A 24 -3.59 25.63 -8.80
N GLN A 25 -2.62 25.62 -7.88
CA GLN A 25 -1.42 26.47 -7.99
C GLN A 25 -0.42 25.94 -9.03
N LEU A 26 -0.54 24.69 -9.45
CA LEU A 26 0.41 24.01 -10.34
C LEU A 26 -0.17 23.74 -11.74
N VAL A 27 -1.49 23.64 -11.86
CA VAL A 27 -2.20 23.28 -13.08
C VAL A 27 -3.48 24.11 -13.19
N ASP A 28 -3.89 24.46 -14.40
CA ASP A 28 -5.15 25.17 -14.67
C ASP A 28 -6.37 24.29 -14.36
N THR A 29 -6.83 24.34 -13.11
CA THR A 29 -7.96 23.57 -12.56
C THR A 29 -8.46 24.25 -11.27
N ASN A 30 -9.52 23.71 -10.64
CA ASN A 30 -10.04 24.19 -9.36
C ASN A 30 -10.77 23.08 -8.58
N ASP A 31 -11.07 23.34 -7.30
CA ASP A 31 -11.77 22.38 -6.42
C ASP A 31 -13.16 21.98 -6.93
N GLU A 32 -13.93 22.93 -7.49
CA GLU A 32 -15.28 22.67 -8.01
C GLU A 32 -15.25 21.65 -9.15
N TRP A 33 -14.33 21.83 -10.10
CA TRP A 33 -14.15 20.94 -11.25
C TRP A 33 -13.69 19.55 -10.80
N ILE A 34 -12.64 19.47 -9.95
CA ILE A 34 -12.10 18.18 -9.50
C ILE A 34 -13.15 17.42 -8.69
N THR A 35 -13.83 18.10 -7.76
CA THR A 35 -14.81 17.46 -6.89
C THR A 35 -16.03 16.98 -7.66
N SER A 36 -16.62 17.83 -8.52
CA SER A 36 -17.84 17.48 -9.25
C SER A 36 -17.63 16.30 -10.20
N ARG A 37 -16.43 16.17 -10.78
CA ARG A 37 -16.10 15.10 -11.73
C ARG A 37 -15.59 13.81 -11.09
N THR A 38 -14.90 13.90 -9.95
CA THR A 38 -14.17 12.74 -9.38
C THR A 38 -14.51 12.43 -7.92
N GLY A 39 -15.14 13.36 -7.20
CA GLY A 39 -15.34 13.28 -5.75
C GLY A 39 -14.07 13.49 -4.91
N ILE A 40 -12.91 13.71 -5.52
CA ILE A 40 -11.63 13.85 -4.82
C ILE A 40 -11.51 15.27 -4.25
N LYS A 41 -11.26 15.38 -2.94
CA LYS A 41 -10.94 16.64 -2.24
C LYS A 41 -9.46 16.82 -1.93
N ALA A 42 -8.75 15.71 -1.82
CA ALA A 42 -7.31 15.68 -1.60
C ALA A 42 -6.75 14.30 -1.92
N ARG A 43 -5.45 14.25 -2.14
CA ARG A 43 -4.68 13.01 -2.27
C ARG A 43 -3.51 13.00 -1.31
N ARG A 44 -2.87 11.83 -1.21
CA ARG A 44 -1.67 11.63 -0.39
C ARG A 44 -0.48 11.42 -1.31
N VAL A 45 0.67 11.96 -0.92
CA VAL A 45 1.92 11.81 -1.66
C VAL A 45 2.93 11.09 -0.79
N SER A 46 3.50 10.02 -1.32
CA SER A 46 4.50 9.24 -0.59
C SER A 46 5.87 9.89 -0.69
N HIS A 47 6.59 9.90 0.43
CA HIS A 47 8.02 10.23 0.50
C HIS A 47 8.90 8.97 0.52
N VAL A 48 8.28 7.78 0.47
CA VAL A 48 8.92 6.46 0.46
C VAL A 48 8.41 5.64 -0.71
N GLY A 49 9.12 4.55 -1.04
CA GLY A 49 8.73 3.64 -2.10
C GLY A 49 7.49 2.78 -1.76
N THR A 50 7.05 2.04 -2.78
CA THR A 50 5.89 1.13 -2.67
C THR A 50 6.12 0.02 -1.66
N ALA A 51 7.35 -0.50 -1.58
CA ALA A 51 7.75 -1.55 -0.65
C ALA A 51 7.52 -1.15 0.82
N GLU A 52 7.86 0.08 1.19
CA GLU A 52 7.74 0.60 2.54
C GLU A 52 6.27 0.73 2.95
N LEU A 53 5.43 1.29 2.07
CA LEU A 53 3.99 1.39 2.31
C LEU A 53 3.34 0.00 2.43
N ALA A 54 3.69 -0.91 1.53
CA ALA A 54 3.20 -2.29 1.55
C ALA A 54 3.65 -3.04 2.80
N THR A 55 4.90 -2.84 3.24
CA THR A 55 5.45 -3.43 4.47
C THR A 55 4.64 -3.02 5.69
N VAL A 56 4.33 -1.72 5.84
CA VAL A 56 3.55 -1.22 6.98
C VAL A 56 2.11 -1.75 6.93
N ALA A 57 1.47 -1.76 5.76
CA ALA A 57 0.13 -2.32 5.60
C ALA A 57 0.10 -3.83 5.94
N ALA A 58 1.11 -4.59 5.49
CA ALA A 58 1.24 -6.02 5.78
C ALA A 58 1.45 -6.29 7.27
N LYS A 59 2.31 -5.52 7.96
CA LYS A 59 2.50 -5.63 9.42
C LYS A 59 1.20 -5.40 10.19
N HIS A 60 0.40 -4.41 9.79
CA HIS A 60 -0.92 -4.18 10.38
C HIS A 60 -1.88 -5.36 10.12
N ALA A 61 -1.87 -5.95 8.91
CA ALA A 61 -2.72 -7.08 8.58
C ALA A 61 -2.35 -8.35 9.36
N ILE A 62 -1.05 -8.64 9.50
CA ILE A 62 -0.54 -9.78 10.28
C ILE A 62 -0.93 -9.62 11.75
N ALA A 63 -0.72 -8.43 12.32
CA ALA A 63 -1.13 -8.11 13.68
C ALA A 63 -2.65 -8.24 13.87
N CYS A 64 -3.45 -7.81 12.89
CA CYS A 64 -4.91 -7.96 12.90
C CYS A 64 -5.36 -9.43 12.85
N ALA A 65 -4.64 -10.28 12.10
CA ALA A 65 -4.91 -11.72 12.04
C ALA A 65 -4.45 -12.47 13.29
N GLY A 66 -3.57 -11.88 14.11
CA GLY A 66 -3.04 -12.49 15.33
C GLY A 66 -2.11 -13.68 15.07
N ILE A 67 -1.40 -13.68 13.93
CA ILE A 67 -0.47 -14.75 13.52
C ILE A 67 0.99 -14.26 13.55
N ASP A 68 1.96 -15.18 13.52
CA ASP A 68 3.35 -14.83 13.26
C ASP A 68 3.55 -14.67 11.74
N ALA A 69 4.45 -13.78 11.32
CA ALA A 69 4.78 -13.62 9.91
C ALA A 69 5.38 -14.89 9.30
N LYS A 70 6.00 -15.75 10.11
CA LYS A 70 6.54 -17.06 9.69
C LYS A 70 5.45 -18.08 9.33
N ASP A 71 4.20 -17.84 9.73
CA ASP A 71 3.07 -18.70 9.40
C ASP A 71 2.55 -18.44 7.97
N LEU A 72 3.11 -17.46 7.26
CA LEU A 72 2.74 -17.14 5.88
C LEU A 72 3.46 -18.06 4.88
N ASP A 73 2.69 -18.65 3.97
CA ASP A 73 3.23 -19.48 2.87
C ASP A 73 3.49 -18.67 1.57
N LEU A 74 2.80 -17.54 1.38
CA LEU A 74 2.85 -16.75 0.16
C LEU A 74 2.66 -15.25 0.44
N VAL A 75 3.53 -14.41 -0.13
CA VAL A 75 3.42 -12.95 -0.15
C VAL A 75 3.20 -12.49 -1.59
N LEU A 76 1.99 -12.03 -1.90
CA LEU A 76 1.65 -11.49 -3.22
C LEU A 76 1.52 -9.96 -3.16
N LEU A 77 2.28 -9.24 -3.98
CA LEU A 77 2.15 -7.79 -4.12
C LEU A 77 1.48 -7.40 -5.44
N ALA A 78 0.21 -7.02 -5.38
CA ALA A 78 -0.52 -6.47 -6.53
C ALA A 78 -0.19 -4.98 -6.70
N THR A 79 0.70 -4.63 -7.64
CA THR A 79 1.06 -3.23 -7.94
C THR A 79 1.45 -3.03 -9.40
N CYS A 80 1.20 -1.84 -9.94
CA CYS A 80 1.72 -1.37 -11.23
C CYS A 80 2.91 -0.40 -11.09
N THR A 81 3.29 -0.05 -9.86
CA THR A 81 4.41 0.85 -9.55
C THR A 81 5.34 0.18 -8.53
N PRO A 82 6.04 -0.89 -8.91
CA PRO A 82 6.95 -1.59 -8.00
C PRO A 82 8.13 -0.68 -7.60
N SER A 83 8.71 -0.89 -6.40
CA SER A 83 9.93 -0.18 -6.00
C SER A 83 11.12 -0.57 -6.87
N THR A 84 11.20 -1.85 -7.24
CA THR A 84 12.22 -2.41 -8.13
C THR A 84 11.59 -3.47 -9.02
N MET A 85 12.13 -3.61 -10.24
CA MET A 85 11.73 -4.68 -11.17
C MET A 85 12.44 -6.00 -10.83
N VAL A 86 13.74 -5.93 -10.48
CA VAL A 86 14.56 -7.10 -10.14
C VAL A 86 15.41 -6.77 -8.90
N ALA A 87 15.35 -7.54 -7.81
CA ALA A 87 14.31 -8.55 -7.52
C ALA A 87 12.91 -7.89 -7.43
N ASN A 88 11.86 -8.71 -7.49
CA ASN A 88 10.49 -8.20 -7.42
C ASN A 88 10.25 -7.50 -6.06
N THR A 89 9.28 -6.59 -5.99
CA THR A 89 9.02 -5.83 -4.75
C THR A 89 8.38 -6.68 -3.64
N ALA A 90 7.70 -7.78 -3.98
CA ALA A 90 7.12 -8.70 -2.98
C ALA A 90 8.19 -9.35 -2.10
N SER A 91 9.32 -9.74 -2.68
CA SER A 91 10.46 -10.32 -1.96
C SER A 91 11.08 -9.34 -0.94
N LEU A 92 11.06 -8.04 -1.26
CA LEU A 92 11.48 -7.00 -0.32
C LEU A 92 10.47 -6.86 0.84
N VAL A 93 9.16 -6.92 0.55
CA VAL A 93 8.12 -6.90 1.59
C VAL A 93 8.23 -8.13 2.48
N GLN A 94 8.37 -9.33 1.90
CA GLN A 94 8.57 -10.60 2.61
C GLN A 94 9.75 -10.49 3.60
N LYS A 95 10.90 -9.98 3.12
CA LYS A 95 12.08 -9.75 3.97
C LYS A 95 11.76 -8.78 5.12
N ASN A 96 11.05 -7.68 4.85
CA ASN A 96 10.79 -6.64 5.84
C ASN A 96 9.76 -7.02 6.92
N ILE A 97 8.83 -7.93 6.61
CA ILE A 97 7.84 -8.46 7.56
C ILE A 97 8.34 -9.71 8.30
N GLY A 98 9.44 -10.31 7.86
CA GLY A 98 10.00 -11.50 8.48
C GLY A 98 9.30 -12.80 8.10
N ALA A 99 8.62 -12.84 6.94
CA ALA A 99 7.94 -14.03 6.41
C ALA A 99 8.94 -15.03 5.79
N VAL A 100 9.86 -15.52 6.62
CA VAL A 100 10.88 -16.49 6.23
C VAL A 100 10.20 -17.81 5.87
N GLY A 101 10.43 -18.30 4.65
CA GLY A 101 9.81 -19.54 4.15
C GLY A 101 8.64 -19.31 3.19
N ALA A 102 8.05 -18.12 3.20
CA ALA A 102 7.01 -17.74 2.23
C ALA A 102 7.60 -17.61 0.81
N ALA A 103 6.83 -17.98 -0.20
CA ALA A 103 7.10 -17.61 -1.58
C ALA A 103 6.78 -16.12 -1.83
N ALA A 104 7.51 -15.46 -2.74
CA ALA A 104 7.33 -14.05 -3.08
C ALA A 104 7.81 -13.72 -4.52
#